data_AF-A0A1A8S515-F1
#
_entry.id   AF-A0A1A8S515-F1
#
_cell.length_a   1.000
_cell.length_b   1.000
_cell.length_c   1.000
_cell.angle_alpha   90.00
_cell.angle_beta   90.00
_cell.angle_gamma   90.00
#
_symmetry.space_group_name_H-M   'P 1'
#
loop_
_entity.id
_entity.type
_entity.pdbx_description
1 polymer ?
#
loop_
_entity_poly.entity_id
_entity_poly.type
_entity_poly.pdbx_seq_one_letter_code
_entity_poly.pdbx_strand_id
1 'polypeptide(L)'
;QISCYRILNSLYFLGTNKSIYVERQRPAIGKCLAAFSAAFPVAFLEPHLDKFNGFSIYNSKGSKDRTGLLGPVGEVCPLVPNLEKSLQEIMELAESGMRYTQMPHVMEVVLPMLCSYMSHWWEHGPESTPDKADSCCTSVTSEHMNTLLGNILKIIYNNLGIDEGAWMKRLAVFSQPIINKAKAQLLKTHFLPLMDKLKKKAAVVLMDEEHSKAEGRGEMSETELLIMDQFTILVRDLYAFYPLLIRFVDHNRARWLKESNPE
;
A
#
# COMPACT_ATOMS: atom_id res chain seq x y z
N GLN A 1 -22.50 -11.68 6.04
CA GLN A 1 -21.71 -10.75 6.88
C GLN A 1 -20.95 -11.47 8.01
N ILE A 2 -21.60 -12.12 8.98
CA ILE A 2 -20.89 -12.81 10.11
C ILE A 2 -19.81 -13.79 9.62
N SER A 3 -20.11 -14.65 8.65
CA SER A 3 -19.12 -15.58 8.07
C SER A 3 -17.97 -14.85 7.38
N CYS A 4 -18.24 -13.71 6.72
CA CYS A 4 -17.22 -12.88 6.10
C CYS A 4 -16.24 -12.33 7.14
N TYR A 5 -16.73 -11.85 8.29
CA TYR A 5 -15.87 -11.42 9.40
C TYR A 5 -15.04 -12.56 9.98
N ARG A 6 -15.58 -13.79 10.07
CA ARG A 6 -14.80 -14.94 10.52
C ARG A 6 -13.65 -15.25 9.56
N ILE A 7 -13.92 -15.26 8.26
CA ILE A 7 -12.90 -15.47 7.22
C ILE A 7 -11.84 -14.34 7.28
N LEU A 8 -12.29 -13.08 7.40
CA LEU A 8 -11.41 -11.92 7.55
C LEU A 8 -10.45 -12.08 8.72
N ASN A 9 -10.98 -12.39 9.91
CA ASN A 9 -10.17 -12.60 11.11
C ASN A 9 -9.15 -13.71 10.92
N SER A 10 -9.57 -14.86 10.37
CA SER A 10 -8.67 -16.00 10.17
C SER A 10 -7.54 -15.64 9.20
N LEU A 11 -7.85 -14.97 8.09
CA LEU A 11 -6.84 -14.54 7.12
C LEU A 11 -5.91 -13.48 7.70
N TYR A 12 -6.45 -12.49 8.39
CA TYR A 12 -5.67 -11.41 9.01
C TYR A 12 -4.76 -11.95 10.11
N PHE A 13 -5.29 -12.78 11.01
CA PHE A 13 -4.52 -13.44 12.05
C PHE A 13 -3.40 -14.30 11.46
N LEU A 14 -3.71 -15.08 10.41
CA LEU A 14 -2.70 -15.89 9.73
C LEU A 14 -1.61 -14.98 9.15
N GLY A 15 -1.97 -13.97 8.34
CA GLY A 15 -1.03 -13.08 7.66
C GLY A 15 -0.13 -12.26 8.61
N THR A 16 -0.65 -11.92 9.79
CA THR A 16 0.09 -11.18 10.83
C THR A 16 0.84 -12.08 11.80
N ASN A 17 0.70 -13.40 11.68
CA ASN A 17 1.39 -14.35 12.53
C ASN A 17 2.90 -14.37 12.25
N LYS A 18 3.70 -14.50 13.31
CA LYS A 18 5.17 -14.58 13.25
C LYS A 18 5.71 -16.00 13.02
N SER A 19 4.83 -16.99 12.85
CA SER A 19 5.22 -18.37 12.61
C SER A 19 5.97 -18.54 11.29
N ILE A 20 7.06 -19.31 11.31
CA ILE A 20 7.89 -19.64 10.15
C ILE A 20 7.10 -20.29 9.00
N TYR A 21 6.02 -21.01 9.33
CA TYR A 21 5.18 -21.68 8.34
C TYR A 21 4.39 -20.69 7.47
N VAL A 22 4.15 -19.48 8.00
CA VAL A 22 3.38 -18.45 7.30
C VAL A 22 4.26 -17.52 6.47
N GLU A 23 5.53 -17.37 6.83
CA GLU A 23 6.44 -16.40 6.22
C GLU A 23 6.49 -16.51 4.68
N ARG A 24 6.54 -17.74 4.14
CA ARG A 24 6.55 -17.97 2.69
C ARG A 24 5.20 -17.71 2.02
N GLN A 25 4.10 -17.82 2.75
CA GLN A 25 2.73 -17.67 2.24
C GLN A 25 2.15 -16.28 2.48
N ARG A 26 2.80 -15.47 3.32
CA ARG A 26 2.37 -14.12 3.70
C ARG A 26 2.02 -13.23 2.50
N PRO A 27 2.81 -13.18 1.40
CA PRO A 27 2.43 -12.39 0.22
C PRO A 27 1.13 -12.86 -0.43
N ALA A 28 0.87 -14.17 -0.43
CA ALA A 28 -0.35 -14.73 -1.01
C ALA A 28 -1.57 -14.46 -0.12
N ILE A 29 -1.41 -14.55 1.20
CA ILE A 29 -2.44 -14.20 2.19
C ILE A 29 -2.80 -12.72 2.06
N GLY A 30 -1.80 -11.83 1.95
CA GLY A 30 -2.03 -10.40 1.76
C GLY A 30 -2.75 -10.06 0.46
N LYS A 31 -2.40 -10.72 -0.65
CA LYS A 31 -3.17 -10.61 -1.90
C LYS A 31 -4.61 -11.08 -1.74
N CYS A 32 -4.83 -12.18 -1.01
CA CYS A 32 -6.17 -12.69 -0.72
C CYS A 32 -6.98 -11.68 0.11
N LEU A 33 -6.39 -11.11 1.17
CA LEU A 33 -7.02 -10.06 1.98
C LEU A 33 -7.31 -8.79 1.19
N ALA A 34 -6.42 -8.37 0.28
CA ALA A 34 -6.64 -7.25 -0.60
C ALA A 34 -7.81 -7.51 -1.57
N ALA A 35 -7.87 -8.69 -2.20
CA ALA A 35 -9.00 -9.05 -3.04
C ALA A 35 -10.31 -9.11 -2.24
N PHE A 36 -10.23 -9.66 -1.03
CA PHE A 36 -11.36 -9.77 -0.12
C PHE A 36 -11.84 -8.40 0.37
N SER A 37 -10.94 -7.42 0.55
CA SER A 37 -11.31 -6.09 1.05
C SER A 37 -12.13 -5.26 0.05
N ALA A 38 -11.94 -5.51 -1.26
CA ALA A 38 -12.74 -4.92 -2.33
C ALA A 38 -14.04 -5.69 -2.64
N ALA A 39 -14.23 -6.88 -2.04
CA ALA A 39 -15.42 -7.70 -2.23
C ALA A 39 -16.28 -7.83 -0.95
N PHE A 40 -15.84 -7.22 0.16
CA PHE A 40 -16.56 -7.29 1.42
C PHE A 40 -17.88 -6.49 1.32
N PRO A 41 -19.00 -7.00 1.85
CA PRO A 41 -20.30 -6.33 1.69
C PRO A 41 -20.46 -5.03 2.50
N VAL A 42 -19.53 -4.74 3.43
CA VAL A 42 -19.55 -3.57 4.32
C VAL A 42 -18.14 -3.03 4.55
N ALA A 43 -18.03 -1.77 4.96
CA ALA A 43 -16.78 -1.07 5.26
C ALA A 43 -16.16 -1.62 6.56
N PHE A 44 -15.57 -2.82 6.50
CA PHE A 44 -15.22 -3.60 7.69
C PHE A 44 -14.14 -2.97 8.59
N LEU A 45 -13.36 -2.01 8.08
CA LEU A 45 -12.41 -1.24 8.89
C LEU A 45 -13.08 -0.08 9.66
N GLU A 46 -14.35 0.19 9.36
CA GLU A 46 -15.16 1.28 9.91
C GLU A 46 -16.52 0.76 10.41
N PRO A 47 -16.56 -0.28 11.28
CA PRO A 47 -17.80 -0.95 11.66
C PRO A 47 -18.82 -0.03 12.36
N HIS A 48 -18.39 1.12 12.87
CA HIS A 48 -19.26 2.15 13.45
C HIS A 48 -20.17 2.84 12.41
N LEU A 49 -19.83 2.75 11.11
CA LEU A 49 -20.60 3.27 9.98
C LEU A 49 -21.51 2.23 9.32
N ASP A 50 -21.49 0.96 9.78
CA ASP A 50 -22.34 -0.12 9.24
C ASP A 50 -23.84 0.22 9.31
N LYS A 51 -24.25 1.09 10.25
CA LYS A 51 -25.62 1.59 10.37
C LYS A 51 -26.08 2.42 9.17
N PHE A 52 -25.17 2.95 8.38
CA PHE A 52 -25.46 3.69 7.15
C PHE A 52 -25.35 2.79 5.90
N ASN A 53 -24.90 1.55 6.04
CA ASN A 53 -24.79 0.61 4.94
C ASN A 53 -26.10 -0.19 4.77
N GLY A 54 -26.76 -0.06 3.62
CA GLY A 54 -28.02 -0.77 3.32
C GLY A 54 -27.88 -2.31 3.24
N PHE A 55 -26.69 -2.81 2.92
CA PHE A 55 -26.39 -4.25 2.86
C PHE A 55 -26.01 -4.85 4.22
N SER A 56 -25.87 -4.00 5.25
CA SER A 56 -25.57 -4.46 6.59
C SER A 56 -26.73 -5.27 7.17
N ILE A 57 -26.43 -6.37 7.86
CA ILE A 57 -27.42 -7.21 8.54
C ILE A 57 -28.29 -6.44 9.55
N TYR A 58 -27.78 -5.33 10.08
CA TYR A 58 -28.52 -4.44 10.99
C TYR A 58 -29.69 -3.72 10.29
N ASN A 59 -29.53 -3.44 9.00
CA ASN A 59 -30.47 -2.67 8.18
C ASN A 59 -31.28 -3.55 7.21
N SER A 60 -30.73 -4.68 6.79
CA SER A 60 -31.32 -5.59 5.80
C SER A 60 -32.41 -6.51 6.37
N LYS A 61 -32.41 -6.81 7.68
CA LYS A 61 -33.43 -7.68 8.30
C LYS A 61 -34.53 -6.88 9.01
N GLY A 62 -35.78 -7.17 8.65
CA GLY A 62 -36.97 -6.64 9.32
C GLY A 62 -36.97 -6.95 10.82
N SER A 63 -37.62 -6.09 11.61
CA SER A 63 -37.56 -5.99 13.08
C SER A 63 -37.77 -7.29 13.89
N LYS A 64 -38.32 -8.36 13.30
CA LYS A 64 -38.70 -9.60 13.99
C LYS A 64 -37.58 -10.63 14.19
N ASP A 65 -36.44 -10.53 13.50
CA ASP A 65 -35.30 -11.46 13.62
C ASP A 65 -34.18 -10.98 14.56
N ARG A 66 -34.40 -9.85 15.27
CA ARG A 66 -33.35 -9.14 16.03
C ARG A 66 -32.96 -9.80 17.36
N THR A 67 -33.73 -10.75 17.87
CA THR A 67 -33.67 -11.17 19.28
C THR A 67 -32.84 -12.42 19.58
N GLY A 68 -32.20 -13.07 18.60
CA GLY A 68 -31.54 -14.37 18.86
C GLY A 68 -30.12 -14.61 18.34
N LEU A 69 -29.54 -13.74 17.50
CA LEU A 69 -28.33 -14.10 16.72
C LEU A 69 -27.26 -13.01 16.60
N LEU A 70 -27.43 -11.83 17.21
CA LEU A 70 -26.59 -10.66 16.95
C LEU A 70 -26.00 -10.12 18.25
N GLY A 71 -24.82 -10.63 18.64
CA GLY A 71 -23.88 -9.81 19.41
C GLY A 71 -23.39 -8.64 18.54
N PRO A 72 -22.89 -7.54 19.12
CA PRO A 72 -22.31 -6.45 18.34
C PRO A 72 -21.24 -7.02 17.39
N VAL A 73 -21.33 -6.75 16.09
CA VAL A 73 -20.31 -7.12 15.08
C VAL A 73 -18.90 -6.69 15.52
N GLY A 74 -18.78 -5.66 16.36
CA GLY A 74 -17.53 -5.27 17.03
C GLY A 74 -16.92 -6.35 17.94
N GLU A 75 -17.72 -7.25 18.52
CA GLU A 75 -17.23 -8.41 19.29
C GLU A 75 -16.80 -9.58 18.38
N VAL A 76 -17.25 -9.61 17.12
CA VAL A 76 -16.95 -10.70 16.18
C VAL A 76 -15.57 -10.55 15.54
N CYS A 77 -14.94 -9.37 15.61
CA CYS A 77 -13.68 -9.07 14.93
C CYS A 77 -12.70 -8.24 15.77
N PRO A 78 -12.26 -8.71 16.96
CA PRO A 78 -11.37 -7.94 17.83
C PRO A 78 -9.93 -7.84 17.29
N LEU A 79 -9.56 -8.66 16.29
CA LEU A 79 -8.18 -8.80 15.82
C LEU A 79 -7.81 -7.82 14.70
N VAL A 80 -8.78 -7.40 13.89
CA VAL A 80 -8.52 -6.50 12.76
C VAL A 80 -8.57 -5.06 13.27
N PRO A 81 -7.49 -4.27 13.12
CA PRO A 81 -7.48 -2.87 13.50
C PRO A 81 -8.47 -2.07 12.65
N ASN A 82 -8.96 -0.95 13.19
CA ASN A 82 -9.77 -0.02 12.40
C ASN A 82 -8.91 0.74 11.37
N LEU A 83 -9.56 1.51 10.51
CA LEU A 83 -8.87 2.24 9.43
C LEU A 83 -7.77 3.16 9.97
N GLU A 84 -8.03 3.95 11.02
CA GLU A 84 -7.03 4.89 11.56
C GLU A 84 -5.81 4.18 12.13
N LYS A 85 -6.01 3.13 12.94
CA LYS A 85 -4.91 2.34 13.52
C LYS A 85 -4.08 1.65 12.45
N SER A 86 -4.72 1.15 11.39
CA SER A 86 -4.03 0.51 10.28
C SER A 86 -3.16 1.50 9.50
N LEU A 87 -3.67 2.71 9.26
CA LEU A 87 -2.90 3.79 8.61
C LEU A 87 -1.75 4.27 9.49
N GLN A 88 -1.98 4.37 10.80
CA GLN A 88 -0.97 4.73 11.79
C GLN A 88 0.21 3.74 11.80
N GLU A 89 -0.06 2.43 11.77
CA GLU A 89 1.00 1.40 11.71
C GLU A 89 1.90 1.56 10.47
N ILE A 90 1.33 1.91 9.32
CA ILE A 90 2.09 2.19 8.09
C ILE A 90 2.88 3.49 8.21
N MET A 91 2.30 4.52 8.82
CA MET A 91 2.99 5.81 9.02
C MET A 91 4.21 5.64 9.93
N GLU A 92 4.07 4.93 11.05
CA GLU A 92 5.17 4.62 11.97
C GLU A 92 6.29 3.83 11.28
N LEU A 93 5.94 2.87 10.42
CA LEU A 93 6.89 2.14 9.58
C LEU A 93 7.64 3.06 8.61
N ALA A 94 6.93 3.99 7.97
CA ALA A 94 7.52 4.95 7.04
C ALA A 94 8.44 5.97 7.74
N GLU A 95 8.10 6.38 8.97
CA GLU A 95 8.86 7.33 9.76
C GLU A 95 10.10 6.73 10.44
N SER A 96 9.97 5.52 10.96
CA SER A 96 11.05 4.83 11.68
C SER A 96 12.19 4.36 10.76
N GLY A 97 11.93 4.20 9.46
CA GLY A 97 12.91 3.66 8.51
C GLY A 97 13.27 2.20 8.78
N MET A 98 12.41 1.48 9.53
CA MET A 98 12.59 0.08 9.86
C MET A 98 12.74 -0.78 8.60
N ARG A 99 13.57 -1.82 8.70
CA ARG A 99 13.80 -2.76 7.61
C ARG A 99 12.60 -3.70 7.46
N TYR A 100 12.41 -4.20 6.24
CA TYR A 100 11.39 -5.19 5.90
C TYR A 100 11.31 -6.36 6.88
N THR A 101 12.46 -6.91 7.29
CA THR A 101 12.55 -8.08 8.17
C THR A 101 11.91 -7.87 9.54
N GLN A 102 11.74 -6.62 9.97
CA GLN A 102 11.19 -6.29 11.29
C GLN A 102 9.65 -6.27 11.29
N MET A 103 9.02 -5.89 10.17
CA MET A 103 7.56 -5.77 10.05
C MET A 103 7.04 -6.24 8.68
N PRO A 104 7.27 -7.51 8.30
CA PRO A 104 6.86 -8.00 7.00
C PRO A 104 5.33 -8.10 6.86
N HIS A 105 4.58 -8.26 7.96
CA HIS A 105 3.11 -8.27 7.92
C HIS A 105 2.53 -6.92 7.49
N VAL A 106 3.13 -5.80 7.86
CA VAL A 106 2.63 -4.49 7.44
C VAL A 106 2.78 -4.31 5.94
N MET A 107 3.96 -4.62 5.41
CA MET A 107 4.26 -4.47 3.97
C MET A 107 3.46 -5.44 3.10
N GLU A 108 3.31 -6.69 3.55
CA GLU A 108 2.77 -7.75 2.72
C GLU A 108 1.29 -8.03 2.95
N VAL A 109 0.70 -7.57 4.06
CA VAL A 109 -0.68 -7.86 4.44
C VAL A 109 -1.49 -6.57 4.62
N VAL A 110 -1.06 -5.70 5.54
CA VAL A 110 -1.83 -4.50 5.90
C VAL A 110 -1.87 -3.51 4.74
N LEU A 111 -0.72 -3.18 4.18
CA LEU A 111 -0.58 -2.22 3.07
C LEU A 111 -1.41 -2.62 1.82
N PRO A 112 -1.28 -3.84 1.25
CA PRO A 112 -2.11 -4.22 0.10
C PRO A 112 -3.61 -4.24 0.44
N MET A 113 -3.98 -4.66 1.66
CA MET A 113 -5.36 -4.62 2.12
C MET A 113 -5.91 -3.19 2.12
N LEU A 114 -5.15 -2.22 2.65
CA LEU A 114 -5.56 -0.81 2.71
C LEU A 114 -5.62 -0.15 1.34
N CYS A 115 -4.65 -0.42 0.44
CA CYS A 115 -4.70 0.09 -0.93
C CYS A 115 -5.99 -0.36 -1.65
N SER A 116 -6.33 -1.65 -1.51
CA SER A 116 -7.54 -2.21 -2.12
C SER A 116 -8.81 -1.71 -1.43
N TYR A 117 -8.83 -1.68 -0.09
CA TYR A 117 -9.96 -1.20 0.70
C TYR A 117 -10.31 0.25 0.34
N MET A 118 -9.34 1.16 0.41
CA MET A 118 -9.62 2.58 0.17
C MET A 118 -9.98 2.85 -1.29
N SER A 119 -9.35 2.16 -2.25
CA SER A 119 -9.71 2.32 -3.65
C SER A 119 -11.17 1.93 -3.92
N HIS A 120 -11.67 0.89 -3.25
CA HIS A 120 -13.06 0.45 -3.41
C HIS A 120 -14.02 1.35 -2.65
N TRP A 121 -13.79 1.55 -1.35
CA TRP A 121 -14.71 2.26 -0.47
C TRP A 121 -14.77 3.76 -0.73
N TRP A 122 -13.76 4.35 -1.36
CA TRP A 122 -13.82 5.76 -1.79
C TRP A 122 -15.03 6.05 -2.69
N GLU A 123 -15.45 5.10 -3.54
CA GLU A 123 -16.63 5.27 -4.41
C GLU A 123 -17.94 5.41 -3.63
N HIS A 124 -17.96 4.95 -2.38
CA HIS A 124 -19.09 5.03 -1.44
C HIS A 124 -18.90 6.09 -0.35
N GLY A 125 -17.80 6.85 -0.42
CA GLY A 125 -17.44 7.89 0.52
C GLY A 125 -18.02 9.26 0.17
N PRO A 126 -17.82 10.25 1.06
CA PRO A 126 -18.44 11.58 0.94
C PRO A 126 -18.00 12.36 -0.30
N GLU A 127 -16.79 12.13 -0.82
CA GLU A 127 -16.28 12.80 -2.03
C GLU A 127 -16.89 12.26 -3.33
N SER A 128 -17.34 11.00 -3.33
CA SER A 128 -17.95 10.34 -4.50
C SER A 128 -19.47 10.54 -4.55
N THR A 129 -20.11 10.64 -3.38
CA THR A 129 -21.56 10.90 -3.26
C THR A 129 -21.85 12.16 -2.43
N PRO A 130 -21.69 13.37 -2.99
CA PRO A 130 -21.83 14.63 -2.25
C PRO A 130 -23.22 14.83 -1.63
N ASP A 131 -24.27 14.39 -2.32
CA ASP A 131 -25.67 14.54 -1.88
C ASP A 131 -26.01 13.73 -0.63
N LYS A 132 -25.12 12.82 -0.19
CA LYS A 132 -25.32 11.90 0.93
C LYS A 132 -24.20 11.96 1.98
N ALA A 133 -23.42 13.05 2.01
CA ALA A 133 -22.25 13.18 2.89
C ALA A 133 -22.51 12.75 4.35
N ASP A 134 -23.66 13.13 4.93
CA ASP A 134 -24.03 12.81 6.32
C ASP A 134 -24.55 11.38 6.55
N SER A 135 -24.69 10.60 5.47
CA SER A 135 -25.23 9.23 5.49
C SER A 135 -24.32 8.23 4.77
N CYS A 136 -23.04 8.57 4.59
CA CYS A 136 -22.08 7.70 3.93
C CYS A 136 -21.76 6.48 4.82
N CYS A 137 -21.60 5.33 4.18
CA CYS A 137 -21.26 4.07 4.84
C CYS A 137 -19.76 3.90 5.11
N THR A 138 -18.95 4.90 4.76
CA THR A 138 -17.50 4.98 4.93
C THR A 138 -17.07 6.44 4.95
N SER A 139 -15.99 6.72 5.66
CA SER A 139 -15.33 8.02 5.77
C SER A 139 -14.09 8.14 4.87
N VAL A 140 -13.81 7.14 4.02
CA VAL A 140 -12.65 7.14 3.12
C VAL A 140 -12.72 8.35 2.17
N THR A 141 -11.59 9.03 2.03
CA THR A 141 -11.40 10.23 1.21
C THR A 141 -10.10 10.17 0.41
N SER A 142 -9.94 11.09 -0.54
CA SER A 142 -8.69 11.30 -1.28
C SER A 142 -7.50 11.59 -0.36
N GLU A 143 -7.74 12.22 0.80
CA GLU A 143 -6.69 12.50 1.79
C GLU A 143 -6.06 11.21 2.35
N HIS A 144 -6.87 10.21 2.66
CA HIS A 144 -6.38 8.92 3.16
C HIS A 144 -5.48 8.23 2.13
N MET A 145 -5.89 8.23 0.86
CA MET A 145 -5.09 7.64 -0.24
C MET A 145 -3.82 8.44 -0.53
N ASN A 146 -3.90 9.77 -0.46
CA ASN A 146 -2.74 10.65 -0.59
C ASN A 146 -1.69 10.37 0.49
N THR A 147 -2.12 10.29 1.75
CA THR A 147 -1.25 9.98 2.89
C THR A 147 -0.65 8.58 2.78
N LEU A 148 -1.46 7.57 2.43
CA LEU A 148 -0.94 6.21 2.24
C LEU A 148 0.10 6.16 1.11
N LEU A 149 -0.16 6.79 -0.04
CA LEU A 149 0.82 6.81 -1.13
C LEU A 149 2.12 7.52 -0.72
N GLY A 150 2.04 8.64 0.00
CA GLY A 150 3.20 9.33 0.56
C GLY A 150 4.04 8.42 1.45
N ASN A 151 3.40 7.70 2.37
CA ASN A 151 4.07 6.72 3.23
C ASN A 151 4.71 5.58 2.45
N ILE A 152 4.04 5.07 1.40
CA ILE A 152 4.61 4.03 0.52
C ILE A 152 5.85 4.54 -0.21
N LEU A 153 5.81 5.77 -0.75
CA LEU A 153 6.97 6.38 -1.40
C LEU A 153 8.12 6.58 -0.41
N LYS A 154 7.83 7.00 0.83
CA LYS A 154 8.83 7.14 1.90
C LYS A 154 9.45 5.80 2.29
N ILE A 155 8.65 4.74 2.37
CA ILE A 155 9.13 3.36 2.58
C ILE A 155 10.08 2.94 1.46
N ILE A 156 9.71 3.15 0.20
CA ILE A 156 10.57 2.83 -0.96
C ILE A 156 11.86 3.64 -0.88
N TYR A 157 11.75 4.95 -0.63
CA TYR A 157 12.89 5.86 -0.47
C TYR A 157 13.89 5.37 0.58
N ASN A 158 13.40 4.97 1.75
CA ASN A 158 14.24 4.51 2.86
C ASN A 158 14.97 3.19 2.55
N ASN A 159 14.39 2.35 1.70
CA ASN A 159 14.89 1.02 1.38
C ASN A 159 15.63 0.94 0.02
N LEU A 160 15.87 2.06 -0.66
CA LEU A 160 16.67 2.06 -1.90
C LEU A 160 18.08 1.50 -1.63
N GLY A 161 18.49 0.52 -2.43
CA GLY A 161 19.81 -0.08 -2.41
C GLY A 161 20.04 -1.16 -1.36
N ILE A 162 19.01 -1.63 -0.65
CA ILE A 162 19.17 -2.80 0.23
C ILE A 162 19.31 -4.08 -0.60
N ASP A 163 19.93 -5.13 -0.09
CA ASP A 163 20.05 -6.39 -0.81
C ASP A 163 18.70 -7.15 -0.84
N GLU A 164 18.06 -7.31 0.31
CA GLU A 164 16.77 -8.02 0.48
C GLU A 164 15.54 -7.15 0.15
N GLY A 165 15.43 -6.69 -1.10
CA GLY A 165 14.36 -5.78 -1.54
C GLY A 165 13.31 -6.36 -2.48
N ALA A 166 13.27 -7.68 -2.72
CA ALA A 166 12.39 -8.27 -3.74
C ALA A 166 10.90 -7.92 -3.58
N TRP A 167 10.47 -7.65 -2.34
CA TRP A 167 9.13 -7.19 -1.97
C TRP A 167 8.77 -5.79 -2.49
N MET A 168 9.74 -4.91 -2.75
CA MET A 168 9.50 -3.51 -3.18
C MET A 168 8.74 -3.43 -4.50
N LYS A 169 9.02 -4.36 -5.43
CA LYS A 169 8.25 -4.47 -6.69
C LYS A 169 6.76 -4.72 -6.44
N ARG A 170 6.40 -5.42 -5.36
CA ARG A 170 4.99 -5.68 -5.02
C ARG A 170 4.30 -4.41 -4.52
N LEU A 171 4.99 -3.54 -3.77
CA LEU A 171 4.42 -2.25 -3.35
C LEU A 171 3.98 -1.42 -4.56
N ALA A 172 4.80 -1.38 -5.61
CA ALA A 172 4.47 -0.65 -6.83
C ALA A 172 3.15 -1.12 -7.47
N VAL A 173 2.88 -2.42 -7.40
CA VAL A 173 1.64 -3.06 -7.90
C VAL A 173 0.47 -2.76 -6.98
N PHE A 174 0.63 -2.90 -5.67
CA PHE A 174 -0.45 -2.70 -4.70
C PHE A 174 -0.95 -1.26 -4.65
N SER A 175 -0.06 -0.28 -4.86
CA SER A 175 -0.42 1.14 -4.84
C SER A 175 -1.14 1.62 -6.09
N GLN A 176 -1.10 0.86 -7.19
CA GLN A 176 -1.72 1.24 -8.46
C GLN A 176 -3.14 1.80 -8.33
N PRO A 177 -4.06 1.20 -7.54
CA PRO A 177 -5.44 1.67 -7.44
C PRO A 177 -5.59 3.07 -6.81
N ILE A 178 -4.69 3.44 -5.89
CA ILE A 178 -4.81 4.68 -5.09
C ILE A 178 -4.11 5.89 -5.72
N ILE A 179 -3.21 5.69 -6.71
CA ILE A 179 -2.40 6.76 -7.30
C ILE A 179 -3.24 7.89 -7.89
N ASN A 180 -4.36 7.54 -8.52
CA ASN A 180 -5.23 8.50 -9.20
C ASN A 180 -6.03 9.41 -8.24
N LYS A 181 -5.93 9.18 -6.93
CA LYS A 181 -6.57 10.00 -5.89
C LYS A 181 -5.57 10.80 -5.08
N ALA A 182 -4.27 10.66 -5.40
CA ALA A 182 -3.22 11.41 -4.74
C ALA A 182 -3.10 12.84 -5.27
N LYS A 183 -2.64 13.75 -4.41
CA LYS A 183 -2.50 15.17 -4.71
C LYS A 183 -1.19 15.44 -5.47
N ALA A 184 -1.22 16.44 -6.36
CA ALA A 184 -0.06 16.85 -7.16
C ALA A 184 1.18 17.21 -6.31
N GLN A 185 0.97 17.69 -5.07
CA GLN A 185 2.02 18.01 -4.11
C GLN A 185 3.02 16.86 -3.90
N LEU A 186 2.58 15.59 -3.96
CA LEU A 186 3.47 14.44 -3.78
C LEU A 186 4.59 14.40 -4.83
N LEU A 187 4.42 15.05 -5.99
CA LEU A 187 5.48 15.18 -6.98
C LEU A 187 6.73 15.80 -6.34
N LYS A 188 6.55 16.98 -5.73
CA LYS A 188 7.64 17.75 -5.13
C LYS A 188 8.14 17.12 -3.84
N THR A 189 7.24 16.66 -2.98
CA THR A 189 7.58 16.23 -1.61
C THR A 189 8.11 14.80 -1.54
N HIS A 190 7.77 13.91 -2.48
CA HIS A 190 8.11 12.49 -2.41
C HIS A 190 8.74 11.96 -3.70
N PHE A 191 8.10 12.14 -4.85
CA PHE A 191 8.57 11.55 -6.11
C PHE A 191 9.92 12.13 -6.56
N LEU A 192 10.09 13.45 -6.57
CA LEU A 192 11.35 14.09 -6.99
C LEU A 192 12.53 13.73 -6.06
N PRO A 193 12.41 13.83 -4.72
CA PRO A 193 13.48 13.39 -3.82
C PRO A 193 13.88 11.91 -4.00
N LEU A 194 12.90 11.05 -4.26
CA LEU A 194 13.15 9.63 -4.53
C LEU A 194 13.87 9.43 -5.86
N MET A 195 13.44 10.11 -6.92
CA MET A 195 14.12 10.10 -8.21
C MET A 195 15.56 10.60 -8.10
N ASP A 196 15.80 11.66 -7.33
CA ASP A 196 17.15 12.20 -7.12
C ASP A 196 18.06 11.21 -6.39
N LYS A 197 17.55 10.54 -5.34
CA LYS A 197 18.29 9.50 -4.63
C LYS A 197 18.61 8.31 -5.54
N LEU A 198 17.65 7.90 -6.38
CA LEU A 198 17.83 6.82 -7.36
C LEU A 198 18.85 7.19 -8.44
N LYS A 199 18.81 8.42 -8.95
CA LYS A 199 19.79 8.96 -9.90
C LYS A 199 21.21 8.96 -9.32
N LYS A 200 21.36 9.40 -8.06
CA LYS A 200 22.66 9.37 -7.37
C LYS A 200 23.20 7.95 -7.24
N LYS A 201 22.35 6.98 -6.90
CA LYS A 201 22.74 5.55 -6.86
C LYS A 201 23.15 5.02 -8.23
N ALA A 202 22.38 5.33 -9.27
CA ALA A 202 22.73 4.94 -10.64
C ALA A 202 24.09 5.50 -11.08
N ALA A 203 24.40 6.75 -10.70
CA ALA A 203 25.69 7.37 -10.98
C ALA A 203 26.87 6.66 -10.28
N VAL A 204 26.67 6.16 -9.05
CA VAL A 204 27.69 5.37 -8.35
C VAL A 204 27.94 4.05 -9.07
N VAL A 205 26.90 3.31 -9.42
CA VAL A 205 27.04 2.03 -10.15
C VAL A 205 27.74 2.23 -11.50
N LEU A 206 27.41 3.31 -12.21
CA LEU A 206 28.09 3.67 -13.46
C LEU A 206 29.58 3.97 -13.24
N MET A 207 29.92 4.74 -12.21
CA MET A 207 31.31 5.07 -11.88
C MET A 207 32.11 3.81 -11.51
N ASP A 208 31.53 2.90 -10.72
CA ASP A 208 32.14 1.62 -10.36
C ASP A 208 32.38 0.75 -11.61
N GLU A 209 31.42 0.72 -12.54
CA GLU A 209 31.56 0.03 -13.83
C GLU A 209 32.66 0.63 -14.72
N GLU A 210 32.73 1.96 -14.83
CA GLU A 210 33.76 2.66 -15.60
C GLU A 210 35.17 2.44 -15.02
N HIS A 211 35.28 2.43 -13.68
CA HIS A 211 36.53 2.16 -13.00
C HIS A 211 37.02 0.73 -13.27
N SER A 212 36.13 -0.25 -13.13
CA SER A 212 36.46 -1.66 -13.40
C SER A 212 36.91 -1.88 -14.86
N LYS A 213 36.29 -1.18 -15.83
CA LYS A 213 36.72 -1.24 -17.24
C LYS A 213 38.14 -0.71 -17.47
N ALA A 214 38.57 0.29 -16.68
CA ALA A 214 39.89 0.88 -16.78
C ALA A 214 41.01 -0.01 -16.21
N GLU A 215 40.68 -0.91 -15.27
CA GLU A 215 41.65 -1.80 -14.60
C GLU A 215 42.09 -3.01 -15.45
N GLY A 216 41.44 -3.27 -16.60
CA GLY A 216 41.85 -4.28 -17.58
C GLY A 216 41.04 -5.58 -17.54
N ARG A 217 41.06 -6.33 -18.66
CA ARG A 217 40.25 -7.54 -18.89
C ARG A 217 40.99 -8.80 -18.40
N GLY A 218 40.80 -9.18 -17.14
CA GLY A 218 41.08 -10.54 -16.64
C GLY A 218 39.85 -11.46 -16.75
N GLU A 219 39.99 -12.76 -16.45
CA GLU A 219 38.84 -13.66 -16.17
C GLU A 219 37.84 -12.96 -15.24
N MET A 220 36.53 -13.19 -15.44
CA MET A 220 35.42 -12.53 -14.74
C MET A 220 35.79 -12.26 -13.27
N SER A 221 36.16 -11.02 -12.99
CA SER A 221 36.80 -10.69 -11.72
C SER A 221 35.74 -10.63 -10.63
N GLU A 222 36.14 -10.83 -9.38
CA GLU A 222 35.27 -10.63 -8.22
C GLU A 222 34.59 -9.23 -8.25
N THR A 223 35.29 -8.23 -8.79
CA THR A 223 34.77 -6.87 -9.05
C THR A 223 33.61 -6.85 -10.05
N GLU A 224 33.69 -7.62 -11.13
CA GLU A 224 32.62 -7.72 -12.13
C GLU A 224 31.33 -8.30 -11.52
N LEU A 225 31.47 -9.34 -10.68
CA LEU A 225 30.33 -9.92 -9.95
C LEU A 225 29.68 -8.92 -8.99
N LEU A 226 30.48 -8.14 -8.25
CA LEU A 226 29.96 -7.11 -7.36
C LEU A 226 29.18 -6.02 -8.13
N ILE A 227 29.68 -5.60 -9.29
CA ILE A 227 29.00 -4.63 -10.15
C ILE A 227 27.67 -5.22 -10.66
N MET A 228 27.64 -6.49 -11.08
CA MET A 228 26.40 -7.16 -11.50
C MET A 228 25.34 -7.21 -10.37
N ASP A 229 25.75 -7.45 -9.13
CA ASP A 229 24.85 -7.43 -7.98
C ASP A 229 24.31 -6.02 -7.72
N GLN A 230 25.16 -4.99 -7.78
CA GLN A 230 24.73 -3.59 -7.69
C GLN A 230 23.73 -3.22 -8.79
N PHE A 231 23.96 -3.65 -10.04
CA PHE A 231 23.03 -3.46 -11.16
C PHE A 231 21.69 -4.14 -10.89
N THR A 232 21.71 -5.37 -10.36
CA THR A 232 20.48 -6.10 -10.04
C THR A 232 19.63 -5.36 -9.00
N ILE A 233 20.28 -4.79 -7.97
CA ILE A 233 19.64 -3.95 -6.95
C ILE A 233 19.08 -2.67 -7.58
N LEU A 234 19.88 -1.99 -8.41
CA LEU A 234 19.46 -0.76 -9.09
C LEU A 234 18.23 -1.02 -9.98
N VAL A 235 18.25 -2.07 -10.79
CA VAL A 235 17.13 -2.46 -11.66
C VAL A 235 15.87 -2.69 -10.84
N ARG A 236 15.96 -3.44 -9.74
CA ARG A 236 14.81 -3.66 -8.85
C ARG A 236 14.24 -2.34 -8.31
N ASP A 237 15.10 -1.43 -7.88
CA ASP A 237 14.70 -0.12 -7.36
C ASP A 237 14.02 0.73 -8.42
N LEU A 238 14.52 0.72 -9.66
CA LEU A 238 13.85 1.33 -10.82
C LEU A 238 12.43 0.75 -10.99
N TYR A 239 12.28 -0.58 -10.95
CA TYR A 239 10.98 -1.24 -11.08
C TYR A 239 10.03 -1.03 -9.89
N ALA A 240 10.55 -0.69 -8.70
CA ALA A 240 9.71 -0.30 -7.57
C ALA A 240 9.20 1.14 -7.69
N PHE A 241 9.92 2.01 -8.38
CA PHE A 241 9.62 3.44 -8.45
C PHE A 241 8.91 3.88 -9.74
N TYR A 242 9.46 3.58 -10.91
CA TYR A 242 8.97 4.12 -12.19
C TYR A 242 7.51 3.78 -12.49
N PRO A 243 6.98 2.57 -12.20
CA PRO A 243 5.56 2.29 -12.39
C PRO A 243 4.62 3.21 -11.59
N LEU A 244 5.08 3.74 -10.44
CA LEU A 244 4.33 4.72 -9.66
C LEU A 244 4.42 6.11 -10.29
N LEU A 245 5.64 6.53 -10.63
CA LEU A 245 5.89 7.86 -11.21
C LEU A 245 5.16 8.04 -12.54
N ILE A 246 5.27 7.06 -13.45
CA ILE A 246 4.64 7.11 -14.77
C ILE A 246 3.14 7.29 -14.62
N ARG A 247 2.48 6.43 -13.83
CA ARG A 247 1.03 6.52 -13.62
C ARG A 247 0.60 7.83 -12.96
N PHE A 248 1.37 8.32 -11.99
CA PHE A 248 1.10 9.59 -11.34
C PHE A 248 1.19 10.76 -12.32
N VAL A 249 2.25 10.81 -13.14
CA VAL A 249 2.43 11.85 -14.16
C VAL A 249 1.32 11.77 -15.21
N ASP A 250 1.01 10.58 -15.72
CA ASP A 250 -0.04 10.39 -16.73
C ASP A 250 -1.40 10.88 -16.24
N HIS A 251 -1.75 10.59 -14.97
CA HIS A 251 -2.98 11.07 -14.36
C HIS A 251 -3.04 12.61 -14.26
N ASN A 252 -1.92 13.25 -13.93
CA ASN A 252 -1.86 14.70 -13.70
C ASN A 252 -1.59 15.52 -14.98
N ARG A 253 -1.08 14.88 -16.04
CA ARG A 253 -0.60 15.53 -17.28
C ARG A 253 -1.62 16.50 -17.87
N ALA A 254 -2.88 16.06 -18.01
CA ALA A 254 -3.91 16.88 -18.64
C ALA A 254 -4.22 18.17 -17.85
N ARG A 255 -4.14 18.12 -16.51
CA ARG A 255 -4.35 19.29 -15.65
C ARG A 255 -3.16 20.26 -15.76
N TRP A 256 -1.94 19.76 -15.64
CA TRP A 256 -0.72 20.58 -15.71
C TRP A 256 -0.51 21.27 -17.06
N LEU A 257 -1.06 20.70 -18.15
CA LEU A 257 -1.01 21.33 -19.47
C LEU A 257 -2.07 22.44 -19.66
N LYS A 258 -3.15 22.43 -18.86
CA LYS A 258 -4.26 23.40 -18.97
C LYS A 258 -4.14 24.54 -17.99
N GLU A 259 -3.72 24.24 -16.77
CA GLU A 259 -3.50 25.20 -15.71
C GLU A 259 -2.01 25.52 -15.70
N SER A 260 -1.65 26.79 -15.95
CA SER A 260 -0.27 27.25 -15.76
C SER A 260 0.05 27.09 -14.29
N ASN A 261 0.72 25.98 -13.93
CA ASN A 261 1.16 25.75 -12.57
C ASN A 261 2.23 26.81 -12.27
N PRO A 262 2.00 27.78 -11.37
CA PRO A 262 2.96 28.85 -11.08
C PRO A 262 4.18 28.36 -10.28
N GLU A 263 4.32 27.04 -10.15
CA GLU A 263 5.14 26.34 -9.18
C GLU A 263 5.85 25.12 -9.78
#